data_AF-A0A2U1PCW4-F1
#
_entry.id   AF-A0A2U1PCW4-F1
#
_cell.length_a   1.000
_cell.length_b   1.000
_cell.length_c   1.000
_cell.angle_alpha   90.00
_cell.angle_beta   90.00
_cell.angle_gamma   90.00
#
_symmetry.space_group_name_H-M   'P 1'
#
loop_
_entity.id
_entity.type
_entity.pdbx_description
1 polymer ?
#
loop_
_entity_poly.entity_id
_entity_poly.type
_entity_poly.pdbx_seq_one_letter_code
_entity_poly.pdbx_strand_id
1 'polypeptide(L)'
;MIPDNMPHVHKCPLSGPELALAADTLPALLINEKENGEAVIIGGMVLDIHATPSIHPAPRTTTPGKVHYAAGGVARNIAECVSKLGTKPFMISALGSDMSGEQFDSGLGPHGLNTMDVWLGICYWSTGSLQDCQLKVTFASPNEDELIAMANALSDKDIFSPIQKDGIPVTSLFQQLKPAIWVLLEKGIKVVILTLGSKGVLLCSKHHLNFQNIGPNRTRLDLMQSIAVGIAAAKATVEAEANVPTEYSLEQITADARTVYLGAMVVFSQSML
;
A
#
# COMPACT_ATOMS: atom_id res chain seq x y z
N MET A 1 -6.59 12.46 30.67
CA MET A 1 -6.49 11.13 31.32
C MET A 1 -7.15 10.13 30.38
N ILE A 2 -6.34 9.32 29.70
CA ILE A 2 -6.83 8.19 28.91
C ILE A 2 -7.09 7.06 29.92
N PRO A 3 -8.27 6.44 29.96
CA PRO A 3 -8.59 5.46 31.00
C PRO A 3 -7.78 4.17 30.82
N ASP A 4 -7.26 3.64 31.93
CA ASP A 4 -6.43 2.43 32.08
C ASP A 4 -7.15 1.09 31.77
N ASN A 5 -8.32 1.11 31.13
CA ASN A 5 -9.09 -0.10 30.87
C ASN A 5 -8.71 -0.74 29.52
N MET A 6 -7.65 -1.54 29.54
CA MET A 6 -7.24 -2.47 28.48
C MET A 6 -8.17 -3.69 28.40
N PRO A 7 -8.51 -4.19 27.19
CA PRO A 7 -9.10 -5.51 27.02
C PRO A 7 -8.06 -6.58 26.64
N HIS A 8 -8.45 -7.83 26.91
CA HIS A 8 -7.67 -9.06 26.89
C HIS A 8 -7.77 -9.84 25.53
N VAL A 9 -6.70 -10.51 25.03
CA VAL A 9 -6.73 -11.46 23.85
C VAL A 9 -5.91 -12.78 23.98
N HIS A 10 -6.35 -13.93 23.46
CA HIS A 10 -5.67 -15.24 23.54
C HIS A 10 -4.41 -15.46 22.65
N LYS A 11 -3.66 -16.54 22.97
CA LYS A 11 -2.46 -17.06 22.27
C LYS A 11 -2.85 -18.03 21.14
N CYS A 12 -2.39 -17.78 19.91
CA CYS A 12 -2.42 -18.79 18.83
C CYS A 12 -1.06 -19.50 18.78
N PRO A 13 -0.97 -20.84 18.93
CA PRO A 13 0.30 -21.55 18.86
C PRO A 13 0.68 -21.76 17.39
N LEU A 14 1.36 -20.79 16.78
CA LEU A 14 2.04 -21.04 15.50
C LEU A 14 3.48 -21.49 15.77
N SER A 15 3.61 -22.64 16.41
CA SER A 15 4.88 -23.37 16.55
C SER A 15 4.66 -24.79 16.04
N GLY A 16 4.84 -24.99 14.73
CA GLY A 16 4.63 -26.29 14.10
C GLY A 16 4.86 -26.31 12.57
N PRO A 17 4.85 -27.51 11.95
CA PRO A 17 5.18 -27.75 10.53
C PRO A 17 4.25 -27.08 9.50
N GLU A 18 3.19 -26.39 9.92
CA GLU A 18 2.31 -25.59 9.06
C GLU A 18 3.01 -24.37 8.43
N LEU A 19 4.06 -23.83 9.07
CA LEU A 19 4.85 -22.71 8.53
C LEU A 19 5.63 -23.11 7.26
N ALA A 20 6.07 -24.37 7.19
CA ALA A 20 6.77 -24.91 6.02
C ALA A 20 5.80 -25.17 4.86
N LEU A 21 4.60 -25.69 5.16
CA LEU A 21 3.58 -25.99 4.14
C LEU A 21 2.99 -24.74 3.47
N ALA A 22 2.87 -23.63 4.21
CA ALA A 22 2.44 -22.33 3.66
C ALA A 22 3.54 -21.66 2.81
N ALA A 23 4.81 -21.87 3.14
CA ALA A 23 5.95 -21.36 2.39
C ALA A 23 6.16 -22.12 1.05
N ASP A 24 5.86 -23.41 1.03
CA ASP A 24 6.01 -24.26 -0.17
C ASP A 24 4.85 -24.12 -1.18
N THR A 25 3.74 -23.46 -0.80
CA THR A 25 2.56 -23.24 -1.66
C THR A 25 2.48 -21.84 -2.29
N LEU A 26 3.30 -20.88 -1.84
CA LEU A 26 3.42 -19.53 -2.41
C LEU A 26 3.67 -19.51 -3.94
N PRO A 27 4.54 -20.37 -4.52
CA PRO A 27 4.72 -20.42 -5.97
C PRO A 27 3.45 -20.83 -6.71
N ALA A 28 2.65 -21.75 -6.17
CA ALA A 28 1.42 -22.23 -6.80
C ALA A 28 0.24 -21.26 -6.64
N LEU A 29 0.27 -20.40 -5.61
CA LEU A 29 -0.77 -19.40 -5.32
C LEU A 29 -0.69 -18.16 -6.22
N LEU A 30 0.49 -17.85 -6.76
CA LEU A 30 0.69 -16.76 -7.72
C LEU A 30 0.33 -17.16 -9.16
N ILE A 31 -0.02 -18.44 -9.40
CA ILE A 31 -0.24 -19.01 -10.72
C ILE A 31 -1.63 -19.66 -10.80
N ASN A 32 -2.72 -18.89 -10.76
CA ASN A 32 -3.91 -19.27 -11.54
C ASN A 32 -4.96 -18.16 -11.71
N GLU A 33 -5.50 -18.08 -12.94
CA GLU A 33 -6.64 -17.27 -13.30
C GLU A 33 -7.97 -18.00 -13.01
N LYS A 34 -8.87 -17.33 -12.27
CA LYS A 34 -10.28 -17.03 -12.63
C LYS A 34 -11.21 -16.86 -11.42
N GLU A 35 -11.90 -15.72 -11.44
CA GLU A 35 -13.14 -15.31 -10.74
C GLU A 35 -13.11 -15.15 -9.20
N ASN A 36 -13.73 -14.14 -8.57
CA ASN A 36 -14.66 -13.09 -9.01
C ASN A 36 -14.50 -11.85 -8.09
N GLY A 37 -14.04 -10.73 -8.65
CA GLY A 37 -13.83 -9.46 -7.93
C GLY A 37 -12.64 -8.69 -8.50
N GLU A 38 -12.88 -7.86 -9.52
CA GLU A 38 -11.88 -6.94 -10.03
C GLU A 38 -11.63 -5.84 -8.99
N ALA A 39 -10.36 -5.61 -8.64
CA ALA A 39 -9.99 -4.55 -7.70
C ALA A 39 -10.25 -3.20 -8.36
N VAL A 40 -11.16 -2.40 -7.81
CA VAL A 40 -11.38 -1.02 -8.26
C VAL A 40 -10.37 -0.11 -7.57
N ILE A 41 -9.54 0.56 -8.36
CA ILE A 41 -8.52 1.49 -7.89
C ILE A 41 -8.95 2.89 -8.28
N ILE A 42 -9.01 3.80 -7.31
CA ILE A 42 -9.46 5.17 -7.50
C ILE A 42 -8.36 6.11 -7.03
N GLY A 43 -7.98 7.06 -7.88
CA GLY A 43 -7.06 8.12 -7.48
C GLY A 43 -6.32 8.74 -8.65
N GLY A 44 -5.27 9.49 -8.32
CA GLY A 44 -4.53 10.29 -9.30
C GLY A 44 -3.62 9.48 -10.22
N MET A 45 -3.63 9.88 -11.48
CA MET A 45 -2.60 9.62 -12.48
C MET A 45 -1.87 10.94 -12.72
N VAL A 46 -0.54 10.95 -12.60
CA VAL A 46 0.26 12.18 -12.61
C VAL A 46 1.46 11.98 -13.52
N LEU A 47 1.87 13.02 -14.27
CA LEU A 47 3.13 13.01 -15.01
C LEU A 47 4.24 13.61 -14.14
N ASP A 48 5.18 12.78 -13.73
CA ASP A 48 6.37 13.20 -12.99
C ASP A 48 7.42 13.76 -13.96
N ILE A 49 7.99 14.92 -13.62
CA ILE A 49 9.03 15.59 -14.42
C ILE A 49 10.30 15.68 -13.59
N HIS A 50 11.28 14.84 -13.92
CA HIS A 50 12.58 14.82 -13.27
C HIS A 50 13.59 15.62 -14.10
N ALA A 51 13.92 16.82 -13.65
CA ALA A 51 14.96 17.65 -14.26
C ALA A 51 16.28 17.51 -13.48
N THR A 52 17.27 16.86 -14.10
CA THR A 52 18.61 16.70 -13.54
C THR A 52 19.56 17.67 -14.22
N PRO A 53 20.00 18.73 -13.54
CA PRO A 53 20.88 19.74 -14.13
C PRO A 53 22.31 19.17 -14.28
N SER A 54 22.99 19.50 -15.39
CA SER A 54 24.38 19.06 -15.63
C SER A 54 25.42 19.89 -14.88
N ILE A 55 25.03 21.08 -14.41
CA ILE A 55 25.84 21.99 -13.62
C ILE A 55 24.97 22.59 -12.50
N HIS A 56 25.57 23.29 -11.54
CA HIS A 56 24.81 23.88 -10.45
C HIS A 56 23.70 24.83 -10.98
N PRO A 57 22.44 24.67 -10.55
CA PRO A 57 21.36 25.53 -10.99
C PRO A 57 21.62 26.99 -10.63
N ALA A 58 21.49 27.87 -11.62
CA ALA A 58 21.55 29.31 -11.38
C ALA A 58 20.11 29.87 -11.26
N PRO A 59 19.78 30.58 -10.17
CA PRO A 59 18.44 31.14 -9.99
C PRO A 59 18.02 32.05 -11.14
N ARG A 60 16.74 31.98 -11.54
CA ARG A 60 16.11 32.80 -12.60
C ARG A 60 16.68 32.61 -14.02
N THR A 61 17.46 31.56 -14.25
CA THR A 61 17.87 31.16 -15.61
C THR A 61 17.64 29.67 -15.80
N THR A 62 17.55 29.24 -17.06
CA THR A 62 17.58 27.82 -17.39
C THR A 62 19.03 27.32 -17.32
N THR A 63 19.21 26.11 -16.82
CA THR A 63 20.51 25.43 -16.75
C THR A 63 20.46 24.19 -17.64
N PRO A 64 21.47 23.93 -18.49
CA PRO A 64 21.53 22.70 -19.26
C PRO A 64 21.46 21.46 -18.35
N GLY A 65 20.70 20.46 -18.78
CA GLY A 65 20.43 19.26 -18.00
C GLY A 65 19.65 18.23 -18.81
N LYS A 66 19.28 17.13 -18.17
CA LYS A 66 18.35 16.14 -18.72
C LYS A 66 16.99 16.31 -18.06
N VAL A 67 15.94 16.24 -18.85
CA VAL A 67 14.57 16.17 -18.37
C VAL A 67 14.02 14.80 -18.71
N HIS A 68 13.60 14.08 -17.68
CA HIS A 68 13.00 12.75 -17.80
C HIS A 68 11.54 12.87 -17.39
N TYR A 69 10.65 12.42 -18.26
CA TYR A 69 9.23 12.30 -17.98
C TYR A 69 8.96 10.88 -17.53
N ALA A 70 8.30 10.73 -16.39
CA ALA A 70 7.87 9.44 -15.90
C ALA A 70 6.36 9.51 -15.65
N ALA A 71 5.64 8.49 -16.11
CA ALA A 71 4.31 8.26 -15.58
C ALA A 71 4.43 8.12 -14.06
N GLY A 72 3.46 8.64 -13.32
CA GLY A 72 3.41 8.72 -11.86
C GLY A 72 1.97 8.60 -11.33
N GLY A 73 1.78 8.96 -10.06
CA GLY A 73 0.51 8.88 -9.33
C GLY A 73 0.33 7.56 -8.57
N VAL A 74 0.00 7.65 -7.28
CA VAL A 74 -0.08 6.50 -6.36
C VAL A 74 -1.04 5.43 -6.88
N ALA A 75 -2.25 5.82 -7.28
CA ALA A 75 -3.26 4.89 -7.75
C ALA A 75 -2.86 4.23 -9.06
N ARG A 76 -2.27 4.98 -10.00
CA ARG A 76 -1.68 4.45 -11.25
C ARG A 76 -0.59 3.42 -10.96
N ASN A 77 0.34 3.74 -10.07
CA ASN A 77 1.44 2.85 -9.69
C ASN A 77 0.91 1.53 -9.11
N ILE A 78 -0.11 1.61 -8.24
CA ILE A 78 -0.77 0.42 -7.68
C ILE A 78 -1.44 -0.39 -8.79
N ALA A 79 -2.20 0.26 -9.69
CA ALA A 79 -2.90 -0.42 -10.77
C ALA A 79 -1.94 -1.15 -11.70
N GLU A 80 -0.85 -0.49 -12.10
CA GLU A 80 0.16 -1.07 -12.97
C GLU A 80 0.90 -2.23 -12.28
N CYS A 81 1.27 -2.07 -11.01
CA CYS A 81 1.93 -3.13 -10.24
C CYS A 81 1.04 -4.38 -10.13
N VAL A 82 -0.22 -4.18 -9.75
CA VAL A 82 -1.24 -5.23 -9.60
C VAL A 82 -1.56 -5.90 -10.94
N SER A 83 -1.52 -5.14 -12.05
CA SER A 83 -1.63 -5.67 -13.41
C SER A 83 -0.44 -6.57 -13.78
N LYS A 84 0.79 -6.08 -13.58
CA LYS A 84 2.03 -6.81 -13.90
C LYS A 84 2.26 -8.04 -13.04
N LEU A 85 1.61 -8.13 -11.87
CA LEU A 85 1.57 -9.33 -11.04
C LEU A 85 0.50 -10.34 -11.47
N GLY A 86 -0.22 -10.08 -12.56
CA GLY A 86 -1.13 -11.05 -13.19
C GLY A 86 -2.61 -10.88 -12.83
N THR A 87 -3.02 -9.76 -12.25
CA THR A 87 -4.44 -9.47 -11.99
C THR A 87 -4.95 -8.37 -12.91
N LYS A 88 -6.27 -8.12 -12.95
CA LYS A 88 -6.86 -7.07 -13.80
C LYS A 88 -7.60 -6.07 -12.92
N PRO A 89 -6.93 -5.01 -12.46
CA PRO A 89 -7.61 -3.97 -11.73
C PRO A 89 -8.40 -3.07 -12.68
N PHE A 90 -9.45 -2.48 -12.14
CA PHE A 90 -10.27 -1.49 -12.81
C PHE A 90 -9.93 -0.09 -12.26
N MET A 91 -9.42 0.79 -13.10
CA MET A 91 -8.89 2.09 -12.67
C MET A 91 -9.88 3.23 -12.98
N ILE A 92 -10.14 4.06 -11.97
CA ILE A 92 -10.90 5.30 -12.08
C ILE A 92 -9.96 6.47 -11.75
N SER A 93 -9.69 7.30 -12.75
CA SER A 93 -8.91 8.53 -12.60
C SER A 93 -9.53 9.69 -13.35
N ALA A 94 -9.10 10.89 -13.00
CA ALA A 94 -9.43 12.10 -13.73
C ALA A 94 -8.22 12.52 -14.58
N LEU A 95 -8.41 12.57 -15.90
CA LEU A 95 -7.37 12.98 -16.85
C LEU A 95 -7.70 14.34 -17.48
N GLY A 96 -6.66 15.12 -17.73
CA GLY A 96 -6.76 16.38 -18.46
C GLY A 96 -6.80 16.14 -19.98
N SER A 97 -7.43 17.06 -20.71
CA SER A 97 -7.42 17.08 -22.18
C SER A 97 -6.16 17.78 -22.72
N ASP A 98 -5.00 17.38 -22.23
CA ASP A 98 -3.69 17.91 -22.61
C ASP A 98 -2.74 16.78 -23.02
N MET A 99 -1.53 17.14 -23.49
CA MET A 99 -0.53 16.16 -23.93
C MET A 99 -0.18 15.14 -22.84
N SER A 100 -0.29 15.50 -21.56
CA SER A 100 -0.03 14.58 -20.46
C SER A 100 -1.15 13.54 -20.37
N GLY A 101 -2.42 13.97 -20.48
CA GLY A 101 -3.57 13.08 -20.55
C GLY A 101 -3.55 12.14 -21.75
N GLU A 102 -3.23 12.65 -22.94
CA GLU A 102 -3.08 11.84 -24.16
C GLU A 102 -1.95 10.79 -24.05
N GLN A 103 -0.85 11.14 -23.36
CA GLN A 103 0.25 10.21 -23.10
C GLN A 103 -0.17 9.04 -22.21
N PHE A 104 -1.07 9.27 -21.25
CA PHE A 104 -1.61 8.19 -20.42
C PHE A 104 -2.58 7.30 -21.20
N ASP A 105 -3.48 7.89 -21.96
CA ASP A 105 -4.47 7.17 -22.77
C ASP A 105 -3.80 6.20 -23.77
N SER A 106 -2.76 6.67 -24.45
CA SER A 106 -1.99 5.86 -25.40
C SER A 106 -1.11 4.77 -24.75
N GLY A 107 -0.68 4.96 -23.50
CA GLY A 107 0.23 4.04 -22.79
C GLY A 107 -0.45 2.93 -21.99
N LEU A 108 -1.72 3.10 -21.60
CA LEU A 108 -2.43 2.16 -20.71
C LEU A 108 -2.96 0.91 -21.43
N GLY A 109 -3.36 1.05 -22.70
CA GLY A 109 -3.88 -0.04 -23.54
C GLY A 109 -3.00 -1.31 -23.60
N PRO A 110 -1.67 -1.22 -23.76
CA PRO A 110 -0.80 -2.41 -23.79
C PRO A 110 -0.55 -3.07 -22.41
N HIS A 111 -0.94 -2.45 -21.30
CA HIS A 111 -0.66 -2.95 -19.94
C HIS A 111 -1.86 -3.64 -19.27
N GLY A 112 -2.92 -3.94 -20.02
CA GLY A 112 -4.07 -4.73 -19.54
C GLY A 112 -4.94 -4.03 -18.49
N LEU A 113 -4.81 -2.71 -18.35
CA LEU A 113 -5.64 -1.90 -17.46
C LEU A 113 -6.96 -1.57 -18.14
N ASN A 114 -8.07 -2.03 -17.56
CA ASN A 114 -9.38 -1.52 -17.91
C ASN A 114 -9.53 -0.16 -17.23
N THR A 115 -9.43 0.93 -18.00
CA THR A 115 -9.64 2.29 -17.50
C THR A 115 -11.05 2.76 -17.85
N MET A 116 -11.70 3.44 -16.89
CA MET A 116 -12.75 4.39 -17.22
C MET A 116 -12.19 5.79 -17.03
N ASP A 117 -12.06 6.51 -18.14
CA ASP A 117 -11.61 7.89 -18.12
C ASP A 117 -12.77 8.79 -17.69
N VAL A 118 -12.64 9.39 -16.50
CA VAL A 118 -13.52 10.49 -16.12
C VAL A 118 -12.91 11.75 -16.73
N TRP A 119 -13.34 12.09 -17.94
CA TRP A 119 -13.00 13.37 -18.56
C TRP A 119 -13.49 14.49 -17.65
N LEU A 120 -12.56 15.34 -17.19
CA LEU A 120 -12.85 16.60 -16.50
C LEU A 120 -13.39 17.66 -17.49
N GLY A 121 -14.34 17.27 -18.35
CA GLY A 121 -15.42 18.20 -18.68
C GLY A 121 -16.28 18.31 -17.43
N ILE A 122 -16.78 19.51 -17.12
CA ILE A 122 -17.67 19.74 -15.97
C ILE A 122 -18.89 18.81 -16.10
N CYS A 123 -18.78 17.58 -15.57
CA CYS A 123 -19.90 16.73 -15.26
C CYS A 123 -20.53 17.38 -14.04
N TYR A 124 -21.55 18.20 -14.28
CA TYR A 124 -22.60 18.39 -13.29
C TYR A 124 -23.09 16.98 -12.93
N TRP A 125 -22.53 16.41 -11.87
CA TRP A 125 -23.25 15.43 -11.08
C TRP A 125 -24.49 16.20 -10.64
N SER A 126 -25.60 15.98 -11.35
CA SER A 126 -26.92 16.29 -10.82
C SER A 126 -26.89 15.79 -9.38
N THR A 127 -27.07 16.69 -8.43
CA THR A 127 -27.10 16.46 -6.99
C THR A 127 -28.29 15.55 -6.67
N GLY A 128 -28.24 14.31 -7.14
CA GLY A 128 -29.06 13.22 -6.68
C GLY A 128 -28.45 12.80 -5.36
N SER A 129 -29.15 13.16 -4.28
CA SER A 129 -28.92 12.76 -2.89
C SER A 129 -27.98 11.56 -2.71
N LEU A 130 -26.67 11.81 -2.62
CA LEU A 130 -25.71 10.91 -1.98
C LEU A 130 -25.83 11.12 -0.46
N GLN A 131 -27.04 10.93 0.07
CA GLN A 131 -27.21 10.73 1.49
C GLN A 131 -26.84 9.27 1.77
N ASP A 132 -25.65 9.11 2.36
CA ASP A 132 -25.20 7.94 3.13
C ASP A 132 -24.51 6.79 2.38
N CYS A 133 -23.64 7.08 1.40
CA CYS A 133 -22.58 6.12 1.04
C CYS A 133 -21.44 6.18 2.07
N GLN A 134 -21.56 5.45 3.19
CA GLN A 134 -20.46 5.31 4.15
C GLN A 134 -19.34 4.46 3.53
N LEU A 135 -18.35 5.12 2.93
CA LEU A 135 -17.10 4.47 2.54
C LEU A 135 -16.36 4.05 3.82
N LYS A 136 -16.42 2.75 4.14
CA LYS A 136 -15.71 2.19 5.28
C LYS A 136 -14.29 1.79 4.90
N VAL A 137 -13.33 2.63 5.26
CA VAL A 137 -11.90 2.31 5.10
C VAL A 137 -11.54 1.13 6.01
N THR A 138 -11.18 -0.01 5.40
CA THR A 138 -10.81 -1.22 6.15
C THR A 138 -9.32 -1.29 6.40
N PHE A 139 -8.51 -0.91 5.42
CA PHE A 139 -7.05 -0.90 5.46
C PHE A 139 -6.54 0.52 5.22
N ALA A 140 -5.47 0.90 5.91
CA ALA A 140 -4.66 2.07 5.58
C ALA A 140 -3.19 1.66 5.61
N SER A 141 -2.38 2.14 4.67
CA SER A 141 -0.95 1.83 4.60
C SER A 141 -0.06 3.06 4.68
N PRO A 142 -0.16 3.89 5.74
CA PRO A 142 0.57 5.14 5.81
C PRO A 142 2.06 4.91 6.07
N ASN A 143 2.90 5.85 5.65
CA ASN A 143 4.21 6.04 6.28
C ASN A 143 4.08 6.77 7.64
N GLU A 144 5.18 7.00 8.34
CA GLU A 144 5.14 7.61 9.67
C GLU A 144 4.57 9.03 9.67
N ASP A 145 4.95 9.85 8.68
CA ASP A 145 4.53 11.25 8.60
C ASP A 145 3.04 11.34 8.23
N GLU A 146 2.59 10.49 7.31
CA GLU A 146 1.18 10.33 6.95
C GLU A 146 0.34 9.84 8.13
N LEU A 147 0.84 8.86 8.89
CA LEU A 147 0.14 8.34 10.07
C LEU A 147 -0.12 9.44 11.10
N ILE A 148 0.89 10.28 11.35
CA ILE A 148 0.77 11.42 12.29
C ILE A 148 -0.25 12.42 11.77
N ALA A 149 -0.18 12.78 10.49
CA ALA A 149 -1.13 13.69 9.86
C ALA A 149 -2.57 13.15 9.93
N MET A 150 -2.77 11.87 9.59
CA MET A 150 -4.07 11.19 9.68
C MET A 150 -4.59 11.17 11.12
N ALA A 151 -3.73 10.87 12.10
CA ALA A 151 -4.13 10.80 13.51
C ALA A 151 -4.51 12.17 14.07
N ASN A 152 -3.78 13.23 13.72
CA ASN A 152 -4.14 14.61 14.10
C ASN A 152 -5.46 15.04 13.47
N ALA A 153 -5.65 14.76 12.17
CA ALA A 153 -6.90 15.05 11.47
C ALA A 153 -8.11 14.33 12.09
N LEU A 154 -7.94 13.07 12.53
CA LEU A 154 -9.00 12.30 13.20
C LEU A 154 -9.23 12.66 14.67
N SER A 155 -8.27 13.32 15.30
CA SER A 155 -8.31 13.72 16.71
C SER A 155 -8.83 15.15 16.91
N ASP A 156 -9.10 15.88 15.83
CA ASP A 156 -9.48 17.30 15.80
C ASP A 156 -8.49 18.21 16.56
N LYS A 157 -7.24 17.76 16.75
CA LYS A 157 -6.18 18.39 17.55
C LYS A 157 -4.81 17.92 17.06
N ASP A 158 -3.84 18.82 17.05
CA ASP A 158 -2.43 18.52 16.78
C ASP A 158 -1.75 17.95 18.04
N ILE A 159 -2.08 16.69 18.36
CA ILE A 159 -1.57 15.99 19.55
C ILE A 159 -0.23 15.31 19.24
N PHE A 160 -0.04 14.88 18.00
CA PHE A 160 1.11 14.08 17.58
C PHE A 160 2.11 14.92 16.79
N SER A 161 3.38 14.88 17.18
CA SER A 161 4.48 15.55 16.50
C SER A 161 5.23 14.58 15.58
N PRO A 162 5.85 15.08 14.48
CA PRO A 162 6.77 14.29 13.67
C PRO A 162 7.89 13.66 14.51
N ILE A 163 8.32 12.46 14.14
CA ILE A 163 9.31 11.68 14.90
C ILE A 163 10.68 11.76 14.22
N GLN A 164 11.75 11.93 15.02
CA GLN A 164 13.13 11.81 14.53
C GLN A 164 13.50 10.35 14.30
N LYS A 165 14.01 10.05 13.10
CA LYS A 165 14.11 8.68 12.56
C LYS A 165 15.46 8.01 12.84
N ASP A 166 16.46 8.79 13.22
CA ASP A 166 17.87 8.39 13.21
C ASP A 166 18.27 7.52 14.40
N GLY A 167 18.75 6.31 14.12
CA GLY A 167 19.34 5.40 15.10
C GLY A 167 18.34 4.71 16.05
N ILE A 168 17.04 4.98 15.94
CA ILE A 168 16.04 4.41 16.85
C ILE A 168 15.65 2.98 16.41
N PRO A 169 15.69 1.98 17.33
CA PRO A 169 15.18 0.63 17.07
C PRO A 169 13.68 0.62 16.72
N VAL A 170 13.25 -0.35 15.91
CA VAL A 170 11.84 -0.50 15.49
C VAL A 170 10.87 -0.61 16.68
N THR A 171 11.29 -1.28 17.76
CA THR A 171 10.49 -1.41 18.99
C THR A 171 10.20 -0.06 19.65
N SER A 172 11.22 0.80 19.78
CA SER A 172 11.08 2.15 20.34
C SER A 172 10.28 3.06 19.42
N LEU A 173 10.47 2.94 18.10
CA LEU A 173 9.68 3.68 17.11
C LEU A 173 8.20 3.28 17.18
N PHE A 174 7.91 1.98 17.32
CA PHE A 174 6.55 1.50 17.52
C PHE A 174 5.91 2.08 18.77
N GLN A 175 6.60 2.14 19.91
CA GLN A 175 6.02 2.72 21.14
C GLN A 175 5.63 4.19 20.96
N GLN A 176 6.41 4.96 20.18
CA GLN A 176 6.10 6.36 19.90
C GLN A 176 4.93 6.53 18.92
N LEU A 177 4.80 5.64 17.93
CA LEU A 177 3.73 5.69 16.92
C LEU A 177 2.43 5.02 17.39
N LYS A 178 2.50 4.15 18.39
CA LYS A 178 1.36 3.37 18.92
C LYS A 178 0.12 4.23 19.24
N PRO A 179 0.23 5.42 19.88
CA PRO A 179 -0.94 6.27 20.12
C PRO A 179 -1.64 6.73 18.83
N ALA A 180 -0.87 7.10 17.80
CA ALA A 180 -1.42 7.53 16.51
C ALA A 180 -2.09 6.36 15.77
N ILE A 181 -1.46 5.18 15.77
CA ILE A 181 -2.05 3.93 15.25
C ILE A 181 -3.38 3.63 15.93
N TRP A 182 -3.44 3.79 17.27
CA TRP A 182 -4.64 3.53 18.04
C TRP A 182 -5.82 4.44 17.65
N VAL A 183 -5.56 5.73 17.37
CA VAL A 183 -6.59 6.66 16.90
C VAL A 183 -7.26 6.15 15.62
N LEU A 184 -6.46 5.72 14.64
CA LEU A 184 -6.98 5.19 13.38
C LEU A 184 -7.83 3.93 13.61
N LEU A 185 -7.37 3.02 14.47
CA LEU A 185 -8.08 1.78 14.80
C LEU A 185 -9.41 2.06 15.53
N GLU A 186 -9.44 3.00 16.47
CA GLU A 186 -10.67 3.40 17.19
C GLU A 186 -11.68 4.11 16.29
N LYS A 187 -11.22 4.80 15.25
CA LYS A 187 -12.09 5.46 14.25
C LYS A 187 -12.65 4.48 13.21
N GLY A 188 -12.32 3.20 13.31
CA GLY A 188 -12.96 2.12 12.55
C GLY A 188 -12.13 1.52 11.43
N ILE A 189 -10.89 1.99 11.23
CA ILE A 189 -9.91 1.31 10.36
C ILE A 189 -9.57 -0.02 11.01
N LYS A 190 -9.72 -1.13 10.29
CA LYS A 190 -9.52 -2.47 10.89
C LYS A 190 -8.04 -2.85 10.96
N VAL A 191 -7.28 -2.44 9.96
CA VAL A 191 -5.88 -2.80 9.79
C VAL A 191 -5.07 -1.59 9.33
N VAL A 192 -3.96 -1.32 10.01
CA VAL A 192 -2.98 -0.30 9.65
C VAL A 192 -1.68 -1.02 9.27
N ILE A 193 -1.19 -0.78 8.06
CA ILE A 193 0.05 -1.31 7.49
C ILE A 193 1.06 -0.16 7.46
N LEU A 194 1.77 0.06 8.55
CA LEU A 194 2.68 1.20 8.68
C LEU A 194 4.01 0.89 7.99
N THR A 195 4.34 1.65 6.94
CA THR A 195 5.60 1.47 6.19
C THR A 195 6.73 2.26 6.84
N LEU A 196 7.89 1.63 7.06
CA LEU A 196 9.06 2.21 7.75
C LEU A 196 10.32 2.24 6.86
N GLY A 197 10.11 2.35 5.53
CA GLY A 197 11.19 2.33 4.55
C GLY A 197 12.07 1.07 4.66
N SER A 198 13.38 1.26 4.84
CA SER A 198 14.35 0.15 4.96
C SER A 198 14.17 -0.72 6.21
N LYS A 199 13.39 -0.25 7.21
CA LYS A 199 13.07 -1.03 8.42
C LYS A 199 11.88 -1.97 8.22
N GLY A 200 11.31 -2.02 7.01
CA GLY A 200 10.20 -2.90 6.66
C GLY A 200 8.83 -2.29 6.96
N VAL A 201 7.91 -3.11 7.46
CA VAL A 201 6.50 -2.74 7.66
C VAL A 201 6.01 -3.27 9.01
N LEU A 202 5.17 -2.48 9.69
CA LEU A 202 4.44 -2.89 10.89
C LEU A 202 2.96 -3.13 10.55
N LEU A 203 2.49 -4.35 10.79
CA LEU A 203 1.07 -4.71 10.67
C LEU A 203 0.37 -4.55 12.03
N CYS A 204 -0.60 -3.65 12.10
CA CYS A 204 -1.35 -3.34 13.32
C CYS A 204 -2.85 -3.57 13.10
N SER A 205 -3.52 -4.21 14.07
CA SER A 205 -4.96 -4.42 14.03
C SER A 205 -5.54 -4.47 15.44
N LYS A 206 -6.83 -4.12 15.59
CA LYS A 206 -7.53 -4.12 16.89
C LYS A 206 -7.91 -5.53 17.38
N HIS A 207 -8.09 -6.47 16.45
CA HIS A 207 -8.50 -7.84 16.73
C HIS A 207 -7.50 -8.83 16.11
N HIS A 208 -7.47 -10.05 16.66
CA HIS A 208 -6.70 -11.12 16.04
C HIS A 208 -7.20 -11.31 14.60
N LEU A 209 -6.34 -11.07 13.64
CA LEU A 209 -6.63 -11.35 12.24
C LEU A 209 -6.75 -12.87 12.11
N ASN A 210 -7.93 -13.36 11.71
CA ASN A 210 -8.07 -14.75 11.30
C ASN A 210 -7.36 -14.89 9.95
N PHE A 211 -6.13 -15.39 9.99
CA PHE A 211 -5.31 -15.66 8.80
C PHE A 211 -5.76 -16.92 8.04
N GLN A 212 -6.87 -17.54 8.42
CA GLN A 212 -7.37 -18.74 7.76
C GLN A 212 -8.10 -18.37 6.47
N ASN A 213 -7.74 -19.07 5.39
CA ASN A 213 -8.39 -19.03 4.09
C ASN A 213 -9.91 -19.19 4.23
N ILE A 214 -10.68 -18.14 3.92
CA ILE A 214 -12.14 -18.23 3.79
C ILE A 214 -12.43 -18.83 2.41
N GLY A 215 -12.45 -20.16 2.33
CA GLY A 215 -12.95 -20.89 1.17
C GLY A 215 -12.34 -22.29 1.00
N PRO A 216 -13.11 -23.27 0.46
CA PRO A 216 -12.63 -24.63 0.21
C PRO A 216 -11.59 -24.74 -0.92
N ASN A 217 -11.31 -23.66 -1.66
CA ASN A 217 -10.28 -23.60 -2.69
C ASN A 217 -9.05 -22.85 -2.17
N ARG A 218 -7.92 -23.56 -2.04
CA ARG A 218 -6.62 -23.06 -1.55
C ARG A 218 -5.89 -22.16 -2.56
N THR A 219 -6.60 -21.25 -3.24
CA THR A 219 -6.05 -20.40 -4.31
C THR A 219 -5.92 -18.94 -3.93
N ARG A 220 -6.25 -18.55 -2.69
CA ARG A 220 -6.14 -17.17 -2.21
C ARG A 220 -5.00 -17.06 -1.20
N LEU A 221 -4.17 -16.04 -1.36
CA LEU A 221 -3.17 -15.66 -0.35
C LEU A 221 -3.91 -15.15 0.90
N ASP A 222 -3.45 -15.55 2.08
CA ASP A 222 -3.85 -14.89 3.31
C ASP A 222 -3.25 -13.46 3.40
N LEU A 223 -3.64 -12.70 4.42
CA LEU A 223 -3.20 -11.33 4.58
C LEU A 223 -1.67 -11.21 4.77
N MET A 224 -1.05 -12.11 5.52
CA MET A 224 0.39 -12.07 5.78
C MET A 224 1.17 -12.42 4.51
N GLN A 225 0.70 -13.44 3.78
CA GLN A 225 1.26 -13.81 2.48
C GLN A 225 1.12 -12.66 1.46
N SER A 226 -0.05 -12.00 1.42
CA SER A 226 -0.29 -10.84 0.56
C SER A 226 0.62 -9.66 0.89
N ILE A 227 0.83 -9.38 2.19
CA ILE A 227 1.77 -8.34 2.64
C ILE A 227 3.21 -8.71 2.25
N ALA A 228 3.61 -9.97 2.39
CA ALA A 228 4.94 -10.42 2.02
C ALA A 228 5.20 -10.24 0.51
N VAL A 229 4.22 -10.57 -0.33
CA VAL A 229 4.28 -10.30 -1.78
C VAL A 229 4.36 -8.80 -2.07
N GLY A 230 3.56 -7.98 -1.37
CA GLY A 230 3.61 -6.52 -1.50
C GLY A 230 4.97 -5.92 -1.14
N ILE A 231 5.62 -6.41 -0.08
CA ILE A 231 6.97 -5.99 0.31
C ILE A 231 8.00 -6.42 -0.73
N ALA A 232 7.91 -7.65 -1.26
CA ALA A 232 8.78 -8.13 -2.32
C ALA A 232 8.63 -7.29 -3.62
N ALA A 233 7.40 -6.96 -4.00
CA ALA A 233 7.13 -6.08 -5.13
C ALA A 233 7.69 -4.66 -4.90
N ALA A 234 7.56 -4.13 -3.68
CA ALA A 234 8.14 -2.84 -3.31
C ALA A 234 9.69 -2.86 -3.39
N LYS A 235 10.34 -3.93 -2.93
CA LYS A 235 11.79 -4.11 -3.09
C LYS A 235 12.20 -4.05 -4.57
N ALA A 236 11.52 -4.80 -5.43
CA ALA A 236 11.79 -4.78 -6.86
C ALA A 236 11.55 -3.39 -7.49
N THR A 237 10.58 -2.61 -6.99
CA THR A 237 10.37 -1.21 -7.45
C THR A 237 11.52 -0.28 -7.05
N VAL A 238 12.09 -0.44 -5.85
CA VAL A 238 13.23 0.36 -5.38
C VAL A 238 14.51 0.04 -6.16
N GLU A 239 14.64 -1.20 -6.63
CA GLU A 239 15.76 -1.65 -7.46
C GLU A 239 15.63 -1.23 -8.94
N ALA A 240 14.47 -0.69 -9.34
CA ALA A 240 14.21 -0.21 -10.69
C ALA A 240 14.45 1.31 -10.83
N GLU A 241 14.76 1.76 -12.05
CA GLU A 241 14.90 3.19 -12.38
C GLU A 241 13.54 3.90 -12.61
N ALA A 242 12.44 3.15 -12.54
CA ALA A 242 11.09 3.63 -12.79
C ALA A 242 10.18 3.40 -11.57
N ASN A 243 9.09 4.17 -11.47
CA ASN A 243 8.09 4.05 -10.40
C ASN A 243 7.47 2.65 -10.26
N VAL A 244 7.40 1.89 -11.36
CA VAL A 244 7.02 0.47 -11.40
C VAL A 244 7.95 -0.24 -12.38
N PRO A 245 8.54 -1.40 -12.03
CA PRO A 245 9.40 -2.18 -12.94
C PRO A 245 8.67 -2.52 -14.24
N THR A 246 9.40 -2.61 -15.35
CA THR A 246 8.80 -3.00 -16.65
C THR A 246 8.14 -4.38 -16.58
N GLU A 247 8.76 -5.32 -15.87
CA GLU A 247 8.23 -6.66 -15.58
C GLU A 247 8.64 -7.10 -14.17
N TYR A 248 7.85 -7.99 -13.58
CA TYR A 248 8.19 -8.71 -12.36
C TYR A 248 8.63 -10.14 -12.69
N SER A 249 9.79 -10.55 -12.17
CA SER A 249 10.14 -11.98 -12.12
C SER A 249 9.35 -12.64 -11.00
N LEU A 250 8.35 -13.45 -11.35
CA LEU A 250 7.52 -14.15 -10.36
C LEU A 250 8.36 -15.07 -9.47
N GLU A 251 9.41 -15.68 -10.00
CA GLU A 251 10.34 -16.51 -9.22
C GLU A 251 11.05 -15.69 -8.14
N GLN A 252 11.60 -14.52 -8.51
CA GLN A 252 12.27 -13.62 -7.59
C GLN A 252 11.31 -13.05 -6.54
N ILE A 253 10.13 -12.60 -6.97
CA ILE A 253 9.08 -12.10 -6.06
C ILE A 253 8.66 -13.17 -5.06
N THR A 254 8.51 -14.41 -5.51
CA THR A 254 8.15 -15.53 -4.63
C THR A 254 9.25 -15.82 -3.61
N ALA A 255 10.52 -15.84 -4.04
CA ALA A 255 11.66 -16.07 -3.15
C ALA A 255 11.81 -14.96 -2.09
N ASP A 256 11.66 -13.71 -2.51
CA ASP A 256 11.71 -12.55 -1.60
C ASP A 256 10.50 -12.54 -0.65
N ALA A 257 9.29 -12.82 -1.15
CA ALA A 257 8.09 -12.91 -0.32
C ALA A 257 8.22 -14.03 0.72
N ARG A 258 8.77 -15.20 0.35
CA ARG A 258 9.07 -16.28 1.29
C ARG A 258 10.03 -15.83 2.39
N THR A 259 11.09 -15.11 2.01
CA THR A 259 12.06 -14.57 2.97
C THR A 259 11.42 -13.59 3.93
N VAL A 260 10.60 -12.66 3.43
CA VAL A 260 9.85 -11.69 4.25
C VAL A 260 8.87 -12.41 5.19
N TYR A 261 8.12 -13.38 4.68
CA TYR A 261 7.14 -14.13 5.46
C TYR A 261 7.80 -14.93 6.60
N LEU A 262 8.91 -15.63 6.32
CA LEU A 262 9.66 -16.39 7.33
C LEU A 262 10.39 -15.48 8.34
N GLY A 263 10.80 -14.28 7.91
CA GLY A 263 11.43 -13.27 8.77
C GLY A 263 10.45 -12.42 9.58
N ALA A 264 9.14 -12.57 9.37
CA ALA A 264 8.13 -11.77 10.06
C ALA A 264 8.17 -12.05 11.58
N MET A 265 8.32 -10.99 12.37
CA MET A 265 8.38 -11.07 13.82
C MET A 265 7.19 -10.38 14.47
N VAL A 266 6.68 -10.97 15.54
CA VAL A 266 5.66 -10.35 16.39
C VAL A 266 6.36 -9.38 17.34
N VAL A 267 6.25 -8.08 17.06
CA VAL A 267 6.93 -7.00 17.81
C VAL A 267 6.23 -6.70 19.15
N PHE A 268 4.90 -6.80 19.18
CA PHE A 268 4.12 -6.60 20.39
C PHE A 268 2.85 -7.44 20.32
N SER A 269 2.76 -8.43 21.21
CA SER A 269 1.54 -9.18 21.45
C SER A 269 1.27 -9.10 22.95
N GLN A 270 0.25 -8.33 23.33
CA GLN A 270 -0.30 -8.44 24.68
C GLN A 270 -1.57 -9.28 24.58
N SER A 271 -1.41 -10.52 25.05
CA SER A 271 -2.50 -11.47 25.23
C SER A 271 -3.05 -11.42 26.65
N MET A 272 -4.36 -11.58 26.83
CA MET A 272 -5.02 -12.02 28.06
C MET A 272 -6.35 -12.73 27.72
N LEU A 273 -6.95 -13.50 28.62
CA LEU A 273 -8.26 -14.14 28.41
C LEU A 273 -9.45 -13.17 28.54
#